data_AF-A0A3P6SEK6-F1
#
_entry.id   AF-A0A3P6SEK6-F1
#
_cell.length_a   1.000
_cell.length_b   1.000
_cell.length_c   1.000
_cell.angle_alpha   90.00
_cell.angle_beta   90.00
_cell.angle_gamma   90.00
#
_symmetry.space_group_name_H-M   'P 1'
#
loop_
_entity.id
_entity.type
_entity.pdbx_description
1 polymer ?
#
loop_
_entity_poly.entity_id
_entity_poly.type
_entity_poly.pdbx_seq_one_letter_code
_entity_poly.pdbx_strand_id
1 'polypeptide(L)'
;MSSLVPRFVRSARKPAVRRNPRIYPPTKGIFVLTCDFQANFCVHLLRTTFALKSPESSPEIVSEQAFDPSLVLINDEWNRETKKLREEYFVSHFSEKIMEHLTKRQDYDDKENARVEKLKEKMLSMLEGADRMITIENIDSRLDEVMHSQPLDFNYAIDNSGRPVKSSKPSADS
;
A
#
# COMPACT_ATOMS: atom_id res chain seq x y z
N MET A 1 -55.15 -8.70 -34.89
CA MET A 1 -54.42 -9.16 -33.69
C MET A 1 -53.05 -8.51 -33.71
N SER A 2 -52.87 -7.46 -32.91
CA SER A 2 -51.57 -6.81 -32.70
C SER A 2 -51.45 -6.50 -31.22
N SER A 3 -50.98 -7.46 -30.46
CA SER A 3 -50.44 -7.25 -29.12
C SER A 3 -48.91 -7.18 -29.27
N LEU A 4 -48.28 -6.21 -28.61
CA LEU A 4 -47.02 -6.36 -27.86
C LEU A 4 -46.53 -4.98 -27.37
N VAL A 5 -46.95 -4.68 -26.14
CA VAL A 5 -46.25 -4.01 -25.02
C VAL A 5 -45.07 -3.06 -25.34
N PRO A 6 -45.09 -1.81 -24.84
CA PRO A 6 -43.90 -0.96 -24.83
C PRO A 6 -42.94 -1.36 -23.70
N ARG A 7 -41.70 -1.74 -24.04
CA ARG A 7 -40.61 -1.91 -23.06
C ARG A 7 -40.05 -0.54 -22.66
N PHE A 8 -40.44 -0.11 -21.47
CA PHE A 8 -39.80 0.95 -20.71
C PHE A 8 -38.40 0.48 -20.29
N VAL A 9 -37.34 0.91 -20.98
CA VAL A 9 -35.96 0.74 -20.51
C VAL A 9 -35.50 2.05 -19.91
N ARG A 10 -35.63 2.17 -18.58
CA ARG A 10 -34.91 3.18 -17.80
C ARG A 10 -33.41 2.85 -17.88
N SER A 11 -32.71 3.46 -18.83
CA SER A 11 -31.26 3.56 -18.79
C SER A 11 -30.88 4.49 -17.62
N ALA A 12 -30.69 3.91 -16.45
CA ALA A 12 -30.03 4.59 -15.34
C ALA A 12 -28.56 4.82 -15.72
N ARG A 13 -28.28 5.93 -16.41
CA ARG A 13 -26.91 6.43 -16.58
C ARG A 13 -26.41 6.90 -15.22
N LYS A 14 -25.79 5.99 -14.45
CA LYS A 14 -24.92 6.39 -13.33
C LYS A 14 -23.78 7.21 -13.94
N PRO A 15 -23.44 8.42 -13.44
CA PRO A 15 -22.22 9.08 -13.86
C PRO A 15 -21.04 8.25 -13.34
N ALA A 16 -20.31 7.61 -14.25
CA ALA A 16 -19.03 7.01 -13.94
C ALA A 16 -18.03 8.14 -13.69
N VAL A 17 -18.02 8.69 -12.47
CA VAL A 17 -16.91 9.51 -11.98
C VAL A 17 -15.72 8.57 -11.75
N ARG A 18 -15.06 8.17 -12.83
CA ARG A 18 -13.71 7.62 -12.76
C ARG A 18 -12.79 8.79 -12.39
N ARG A 19 -12.57 9.01 -11.09
CA ARG A 19 -11.39 9.76 -10.65
C ARG A 19 -10.20 8.93 -11.07
N ASN A 20 -9.58 9.30 -12.18
CA ASN A 20 -8.29 8.78 -12.59
C ASN A 20 -7.26 9.59 -11.79
N PRO A 21 -6.66 9.07 -10.70
CA PRO A 21 -5.64 9.83 -10.01
C PRO A 21 -4.42 9.82 -10.93
N ARG A 22 -4.21 10.90 -11.67
CA ARG A 22 -2.93 11.17 -12.29
C ARG A 22 -1.94 11.40 -11.15
N ILE A 23 -1.34 10.31 -10.66
CA ILE A 23 -0.21 10.36 -9.74
C ILE A 23 0.99 10.78 -10.60
N TYR A 24 1.19 12.10 -10.71
CA TYR A 24 2.45 12.64 -11.18
C TYR A 24 3.43 12.56 -10.00
N PRO A 25 4.52 11.78 -10.07
CA PRO A 25 5.57 11.90 -9.08
C PRO A 25 6.11 13.34 -9.10
N PRO A 26 6.35 13.95 -7.93
CA PRO A 26 6.65 15.38 -7.81
C PRO A 26 7.92 15.82 -8.57
N THR A 27 8.79 14.88 -8.91
CA THR A 27 10.02 15.12 -9.68
C THR A 27 9.81 15.17 -11.20
N LYS A 28 8.65 14.77 -11.72
CA LYS A 28 8.33 14.81 -13.17
C LYS A 28 7.84 16.18 -13.67
N GLY A 29 7.63 17.15 -12.78
CA GLY A 29 7.28 18.52 -13.17
C GLY A 29 8.36 19.14 -14.07
N ILE A 30 9.64 18.97 -13.73
CA ILE A 30 10.73 19.63 -14.44
C ILE A 30 11.04 18.94 -15.78
N PHE A 31 10.99 17.60 -15.84
CA PHE A 31 11.41 16.84 -17.03
C PHE A 31 10.34 16.70 -18.12
N VAL A 32 9.05 16.76 -17.77
CA VAL A 32 7.98 16.81 -18.78
C VAL A 32 7.86 18.23 -19.33
N LEU A 33 8.09 19.26 -18.49
CA LEU A 33 8.15 20.65 -18.94
C LEU A 33 9.28 20.89 -19.93
N THR A 34 10.45 20.26 -19.81
CA THR A 34 11.52 20.45 -20.81
C THR A 34 11.17 19.85 -22.17
N CYS A 35 10.47 18.71 -22.22
CA CYS A 35 10.06 18.09 -23.48
C CYS A 35 8.92 18.88 -24.15
N ASP A 36 7.92 19.33 -23.38
CA ASP A 36 6.83 20.18 -23.88
C ASP A 36 7.33 21.59 -24.25
N PHE A 37 8.32 22.13 -23.55
CA PHE A 37 8.92 23.43 -23.87
C PHE A 37 9.76 23.38 -25.16
N GLN A 38 10.48 22.28 -25.40
CA GLN A 38 11.22 22.09 -26.66
C GLN A 38 10.26 21.91 -27.84
N ALA A 39 9.18 21.15 -27.66
CA ALA A 39 8.14 21.00 -28.69
C ALA A 39 7.42 22.33 -28.96
N ASN A 40 7.04 23.09 -27.93
CA ASN A 40 6.39 24.39 -28.09
C ASN A 40 7.34 25.45 -28.65
N PHE A 41 8.62 25.45 -28.28
CA PHE A 41 9.63 26.35 -28.86
C PHE A 41 9.84 26.08 -30.34
N CYS A 42 9.94 24.81 -30.75
CA CYS A 42 10.01 24.44 -32.17
C CYS A 42 8.75 24.87 -32.93
N VAL A 43 7.55 24.65 -32.38
CA VAL A 43 6.29 25.08 -33.02
C VAL A 43 6.18 26.60 -33.08
N HIS A 44 6.65 27.33 -32.06
CA HIS A 44 6.66 28.78 -32.07
C HIS A 44 7.67 29.34 -33.07
N LEU A 45 8.87 28.77 -33.13
CA LEU A 45 9.93 29.15 -34.06
C LEU A 45 9.46 28.94 -35.51
N LEU A 46 8.84 27.79 -35.79
CA LEU A 46 8.21 27.49 -37.07
C LEU A 46 7.08 28.49 -37.39
N ARG A 47 6.19 28.79 -36.44
CA ARG A 47 5.14 29.79 -36.68
C ARG A 47 5.70 31.19 -36.95
N THR A 48 6.77 31.60 -36.27
CA THR A 48 7.40 32.90 -36.49
C THR A 48 8.14 32.99 -37.83
N THR A 49 8.80 31.92 -38.27
CA THR A 49 9.48 31.90 -39.58
C THR A 49 8.49 31.88 -40.73
N PHE A 50 7.32 31.25 -40.57
CA PHE A 50 6.24 31.29 -41.56
C PHE A 50 5.40 32.58 -41.54
N ALA A 51 5.26 33.26 -40.40
CA ALA A 51 4.48 34.50 -40.29
C ALA A 51 5.20 35.76 -40.82
N LEU A 52 6.52 35.73 -41.01
CA LEU A 52 7.31 36.86 -41.52
C LEU A 52 7.39 36.93 -43.05
N LYS A 53 6.82 35.97 -43.80
CA LYS A 53 6.76 36.05 -45.26
C LYS A 53 5.63 36.98 -45.69
N SER A 54 5.99 38.18 -46.15
CA SER A 54 5.10 39.21 -46.71
C SER A 54 4.40 38.71 -47.99
N PRO A 55 3.13 39.11 -48.26
CA PRO A 55 2.33 38.59 -49.38
C PRO A 55 2.81 38.98 -50.80
N GLU A 56 3.91 39.72 -50.94
CA GLU A 56 4.46 40.12 -52.25
C GLU A 56 5.71 39.33 -52.69
N SER A 57 6.21 38.38 -51.90
CA SER A 57 7.22 37.46 -52.44
C SER A 57 6.51 36.43 -53.30
N SER A 58 6.86 36.39 -54.60
CA SER A 58 6.62 35.28 -55.52
C SER A 58 6.78 33.94 -54.78
N PRO A 59 6.02 32.87 -55.09
CA PRO A 59 6.18 31.59 -54.42
C PRO A 59 7.54 31.03 -54.82
N GLU A 60 8.58 31.46 -54.11
CA GLU A 60 9.76 30.67 -53.89
C GLU A 60 9.17 29.40 -53.31
N ILE A 61 9.06 28.39 -54.18
CA ILE A 61 8.76 27.03 -53.78
C ILE A 61 9.82 26.76 -52.74
N VAL A 62 9.45 26.93 -51.47
CA VAL A 62 10.18 26.37 -50.36
C VAL A 62 10.05 24.91 -50.68
N SER A 63 11.02 24.37 -51.43
CA SER A 63 11.24 22.95 -51.39
C SER A 63 11.33 22.70 -49.89
N GLU A 64 10.38 21.92 -49.39
CA GLU A 64 10.50 21.32 -48.09
C GLU A 64 11.80 20.53 -48.18
N GLN A 65 12.93 21.21 -47.96
CA GLN A 65 14.21 20.59 -47.78
C GLN A 65 13.96 19.79 -46.53
N ALA A 66 13.65 18.51 -46.74
CA ALA A 66 13.61 17.50 -45.72
C ALA A 66 14.76 17.81 -44.78
N PHE A 67 14.44 17.94 -43.48
CA PHE A 67 15.40 18.25 -42.43
C PHE A 67 16.77 17.69 -42.77
N ASP A 68 17.83 18.50 -42.61
CA ASP A 68 19.20 18.11 -42.92
C ASP A 68 19.42 16.67 -42.41
N PRO A 69 19.66 15.69 -43.30
CA PRO A 69 19.77 14.29 -42.92
C PRO A 69 20.80 14.05 -41.80
N SER A 70 21.84 14.89 -41.73
CA SER A 70 22.84 14.83 -40.67
C SER A 70 22.26 15.18 -39.29
N LEU A 71 21.38 16.18 -39.20
CA LEU A 71 20.72 16.58 -37.96
C LEU A 71 19.69 15.54 -37.51
N VAL A 72 18.99 14.92 -38.46
CA VAL A 72 18.06 13.82 -38.17
C VAL A 72 18.81 12.63 -37.54
N LEU A 73 19.95 12.24 -38.13
CA LEU A 73 20.76 11.14 -37.59
C LEU A 73 21.30 11.42 -36.18
N ILE A 74 21.74 12.66 -35.90
CA ILE A 74 22.19 13.07 -34.57
C ILE A 74 21.04 13.01 -33.55
N ASN A 75 19.83 13.43 -33.96
CA ASN A 75 18.64 13.38 -33.11
C ASN A 75 18.23 11.93 -32.82
N ASP A 76 18.24 11.06 -33.82
CA ASP A 76 17.92 9.64 -33.69
C ASP A 76 18.91 8.93 -32.76
N GLU A 77 20.20 9.22 -32.88
CA GLU A 77 21.22 8.70 -31.98
C GLU A 77 20.97 9.15 -30.53
N TRP A 78 20.74 10.45 -30.31
CA TRP A 78 20.45 10.98 -28.98
C TRP A 78 19.15 10.40 -28.38
N ASN A 79 18.11 10.22 -29.20
CA ASN A 79 16.87 9.58 -28.78
C ASN A 79 17.09 8.11 -28.39
N ARG A 80 17.96 7.41 -29.12
CA ARG A 80 18.33 6.02 -28.84
C ARG A 80 19.05 5.89 -27.51
N GLU A 81 20.06 6.73 -27.28
CA GLU A 81 20.80 6.76 -26.00
C GLU A 81 19.87 7.12 -24.83
N THR A 82 19.03 8.15 -25.01
CA THR A 82 18.08 8.59 -23.98
C THR A 82 17.02 7.54 -23.70
N LYS A 83 16.57 6.78 -24.72
CA LYS A 83 15.66 5.65 -24.54
C LYS A 83 16.31 4.56 -23.69
N LYS A 84 17.56 4.20 -23.98
CA LYS A 84 18.31 3.20 -23.22
C LYS A 84 18.45 3.59 -21.75
N LEU A 85 18.83 4.83 -21.45
CA LEU A 85 18.94 5.32 -20.07
C LEU A 85 17.59 5.29 -19.33
N ARG A 86 16.49 5.63 -20.01
CA ARG A 86 15.15 5.53 -19.42
C ARG A 86 14.77 4.10 -19.08
N GLU A 87 15.04 3.16 -19.98
CA GLU A 87 14.75 1.74 -19.77
C GLU A 87 15.56 1.19 -18.60
N GLU A 88 16.86 1.47 -18.54
CA GLU A 88 17.73 1.10 -17.42
C GLU A 88 17.22 1.66 -16.08
N TYR A 89 16.84 2.94 -16.05
CA TYR A 89 16.23 3.54 -14.86
C TYR A 89 14.95 2.84 -14.43
N PHE A 90 14.04 2.56 -15.36
CA PHE A 90 12.77 1.90 -15.02
C PHE A 90 13.00 0.48 -14.51
N VAL A 91 13.89 -0.29 -15.14
CA VAL A 91 14.21 -1.65 -14.68
C VAL A 91 14.76 -1.63 -13.27
N SER A 92 15.70 -0.73 -12.96
CA SER A 92 16.26 -0.58 -11.61
C SER A 92 15.21 -0.12 -10.59
N HIS A 93 14.39 0.87 -10.95
CA HIS A 93 13.38 1.39 -10.05
C HIS A 93 12.27 0.38 -9.75
N PHE A 94 11.82 -0.38 -10.77
CA PHE A 94 10.81 -1.41 -10.56
C PHE A 94 11.37 -2.60 -9.79
N SER A 95 12.61 -3.01 -10.02
CA SER A 95 13.22 -4.10 -9.25
C SER A 95 13.34 -3.72 -7.77
N GLU A 96 13.76 -2.49 -7.46
CA GLU A 96 13.78 -1.97 -6.09
C GLU A 96 12.38 -1.98 -5.45
N LYS A 97 11.36 -1.49 -6.17
CA LYS A 97 9.98 -1.49 -5.67
C LYS A 97 9.40 -2.88 -5.47
N ILE A 98 9.72 -3.82 -6.36
CA ILE A 98 9.30 -5.22 -6.20
C ILE A 98 9.95 -5.79 -4.93
N MET A 99 11.24 -5.58 -4.71
CA MET A 99 11.92 -6.03 -3.50
C MET A 99 11.32 -5.42 -2.24
N GLU A 100 11.03 -4.11 -2.22
CA GLU A 100 10.38 -3.42 -1.10
C GLU A 100 9.00 -4.02 -0.79
N HIS A 101 8.23 -4.39 -1.80
CA HIS A 101 6.93 -5.03 -1.61
C HIS A 101 7.05 -6.46 -1.09
N LEU A 102 8.04 -7.21 -1.56
CA LEU A 102 8.30 -8.58 -1.09
C LEU A 102 8.74 -8.60 0.37
N THR A 103 9.65 -7.71 0.78
CA THR A 103 10.09 -7.60 2.17
C THR A 103 8.94 -7.22 3.09
N LYS A 104 8.13 -6.21 2.71
CA LYS A 104 6.94 -5.84 3.48
C LYS A 104 5.96 -7.00 3.62
N ARG A 105 5.75 -7.78 2.56
CA ARG A 105 4.86 -8.96 2.60
C ARG A 105 5.39 -10.02 3.57
N GLN A 106 6.69 -10.30 3.53
CA GLN A 106 7.32 -11.22 4.47
C GLN A 106 7.13 -10.75 5.92
N ASP A 107 7.36 -9.45 6.20
CA ASP A 107 7.16 -8.91 7.54
C ASP A 107 5.71 -9.05 8.04
N TYR A 108 4.72 -8.94 7.15
CA TYR A 108 3.31 -9.16 7.49
C TYR A 108 3.03 -10.62 7.79
N ASP A 109 3.55 -11.53 6.97
CA ASP A 109 3.37 -12.97 7.15
C ASP A 109 4.02 -13.42 8.47
N ASP A 110 5.22 -12.92 8.80
CA ASP A 110 5.91 -13.23 10.05
C ASP A 110 5.16 -12.70 11.28
N LYS A 111 4.62 -11.48 11.19
CA LYS A 111 3.79 -10.90 12.28
C LYS A 111 2.50 -11.68 12.49
N GLU A 112 1.84 -12.10 11.41
CA GLU A 112 0.61 -12.88 11.53
C GLU A 112 0.90 -14.28 12.07
N ASN A 113 1.98 -14.92 11.63
CA ASN A 113 2.42 -16.20 12.18
C ASN A 113 2.69 -16.08 13.69
N ALA A 114 3.41 -15.05 14.12
CA ALA A 114 3.65 -14.81 15.54
C ALA A 114 2.35 -14.56 16.34
N ARG A 115 1.35 -13.90 15.74
CA ARG A 115 0.04 -13.68 16.35
C ARG A 115 -0.73 -14.99 16.49
N VAL A 116 -0.72 -15.82 15.45
CA VAL A 116 -1.38 -17.13 15.42
C VAL A 116 -0.76 -18.06 16.46
N GLU A 117 0.57 -18.13 16.57
CA GLU A 117 1.24 -18.98 17.57
C GLU A 117 0.90 -18.54 19.00
N LYS A 118 0.90 -17.23 19.29
CA LYS A 118 0.44 -16.73 20.60
C LYS A 118 -1.02 -17.09 20.89
N LEU A 119 -1.87 -17.10 19.87
CA LEU A 119 -3.28 -17.47 20.04
C LEU A 119 -3.41 -18.98 20.28
N LYS A 120 -2.65 -19.81 19.58
CA LYS A 120 -2.58 -21.26 19.81
C LYS A 120 -2.11 -21.57 21.22
N GLU A 121 -1.05 -20.91 21.69
CA GLU A 121 -0.52 -21.08 23.05
C GLU A 121 -1.58 -20.75 24.10
N LYS A 122 -2.29 -19.62 23.94
CA LYS A 122 -3.43 -19.28 24.81
C LYS A 122 -4.53 -20.33 24.77
N MET A 123 -4.90 -20.81 23.58
CA MET A 123 -5.93 -21.83 23.44
C MET A 123 -5.54 -23.14 24.15
N LEU A 124 -4.27 -23.56 24.02
CA LEU A 124 -3.74 -24.73 24.71
C LEU A 124 -3.74 -24.54 26.24
N SER A 125 -3.32 -23.37 26.73
CA SER A 125 -3.36 -23.06 28.18
C SER A 125 -4.79 -23.09 28.75
N MET A 126 -5.79 -22.67 27.96
CA MET A 126 -7.19 -22.76 28.34
C MET A 126 -7.67 -24.20 28.38
N LEU A 127 -7.24 -25.03 27.42
CA LEU A 127 -7.59 -26.45 27.35
C LEU A 127 -7.01 -27.24 28.53
N GLU A 128 -5.77 -26.96 28.93
CA GLU A 128 -5.13 -27.55 30.12
C GLU A 128 -5.86 -27.20 31.44
N GLY A 129 -6.60 -26.10 31.45
CA GLY A 129 -7.44 -25.66 32.57
C GLY A 129 -8.88 -26.17 32.52
N ALA A 130 -9.32 -26.75 31.39
CA ALA A 130 -10.72 -27.11 31.17
C ALA A 130 -11.20 -28.17 32.17
N ASP A 131 -10.36 -29.15 32.50
CA ASP A 131 -10.68 -30.21 33.47
C ASP A 131 -10.85 -29.70 34.91
N ARG A 132 -10.36 -28.49 35.20
CA ARG A 132 -10.49 -27.84 36.51
C ARG A 132 -11.77 -27.01 36.63
N MET A 133 -12.49 -26.81 35.53
CA MET A 133 -13.77 -26.08 35.57
C MET A 133 -14.83 -26.89 36.31
N ILE A 134 -15.67 -26.18 37.05
CA ILE A 134 -16.80 -26.78 37.77
C ILE A 134 -17.93 -27.00 36.75
N THR A 135 -18.21 -28.27 36.47
CA THR A 135 -19.37 -28.71 35.69
C THR A 135 -20.49 -29.16 36.62
N ILE A 136 -21.74 -29.23 36.13
CA ILE A 136 -22.91 -29.64 36.94
C ILE A 136 -22.67 -30.99 37.63
N GLU A 137 -21.98 -31.90 36.96
CA GLU A 137 -21.66 -33.24 37.45
C GLU A 137 -20.60 -33.25 38.56
N ASN A 138 -19.76 -32.20 38.66
CA ASN A 138 -18.64 -32.12 39.60
C ASN A 138 -18.86 -31.11 40.75
N ILE A 139 -20.06 -30.54 40.88
CA ILE A 139 -20.33 -29.47 41.88
C ILE A 139 -20.13 -30.00 43.31
N ASP A 140 -20.74 -31.12 43.66
CA ASP A 140 -20.74 -31.62 45.04
C ASP A 140 -19.33 -32.03 45.48
N SER A 141 -18.61 -32.77 44.64
CA SER A 141 -17.22 -33.17 44.90
C SER A 141 -16.28 -31.97 45.08
N ARG A 142 -16.45 -30.90 44.29
CA ARG A 142 -15.64 -29.67 44.41
C ARG A 142 -16.03 -28.86 45.65
N LEU A 143 -17.31 -28.85 46.01
CA LEU A 143 -17.77 -28.19 47.23
C LEU A 143 -17.15 -28.86 48.46
N ASP A 144 -17.16 -30.19 48.51
CA ASP A 144 -16.52 -30.95 49.58
C ASP A 144 -15.01 -30.66 49.64
N GLU A 145 -14.32 -30.65 48.50
CA GLU A 145 -12.89 -30.29 48.45
C GLU A 145 -12.63 -28.90 49.05
N VAL A 146 -13.43 -27.90 48.68
CA VAL A 146 -13.29 -26.53 49.19
C VAL A 146 -13.53 -26.46 50.71
N MET A 147 -14.58 -27.13 51.20
CA MET A 147 -14.95 -27.11 52.62
C MET A 147 -13.91 -27.78 53.53
N HIS A 148 -13.18 -28.77 53.02
CA HIS A 148 -12.13 -29.47 53.77
C HIS A 148 -10.72 -28.90 53.51
N SER A 149 -10.56 -28.05 52.49
CA SER A 149 -9.29 -27.38 52.19
C SER A 149 -8.95 -26.27 53.19
N GLN A 150 -7.65 -25.95 53.32
CA GLN A 150 -7.25 -24.78 54.10
C GLN A 150 -7.70 -23.50 53.36
N PRO A 151 -8.28 -22.51 54.08
CA PRO A 151 -8.65 -21.24 53.46
C PRO A 151 -7.44 -20.57 52.79
N LEU A 152 -7.57 -20.30 51.48
CA LEU A 152 -6.58 -19.52 50.74
C LEU A 152 -6.66 -18.06 51.16
N ASP A 153 -5.53 -17.50 51.57
CA ASP A 153 -5.39 -16.07 51.89
C ASP A 153 -4.71 -15.34 50.71
N PHE A 154 -5.42 -14.37 50.15
CA PHE A 154 -4.91 -13.51 49.08
C PHE A 154 -4.42 -12.16 49.60
N ASN A 155 -4.46 -11.93 50.92
CA ASN A 155 -3.95 -10.71 51.51
C ASN A 155 -2.41 -10.68 51.41
N TYR A 156 -1.88 -9.65 50.75
CA TYR A 156 -0.46 -9.34 50.75
C TYR A 156 -0.26 -7.84 50.92
N ALA A 157 0.72 -7.46 51.72
CA ALA A 157 1.15 -6.08 51.81
C ALA A 157 2.18 -5.78 50.70
N ILE A 158 2.36 -4.51 50.37
CA ILE A 158 3.40 -4.08 49.42
C ILE A 158 4.34 -3.16 50.20
N ASP A 159 5.64 -3.44 50.15
CA ASP A 159 6.66 -2.60 50.75
C ASP A 159 6.87 -1.30 49.94
N ASN A 160 7.54 -0.30 50.50
CA ASN A 160 7.88 0.96 49.81
C ASN A 160 8.69 0.74 48.52
N SER A 161 9.36 -0.42 48.41
CA SER A 161 10.09 -0.86 47.23
C SER A 161 9.23 -1.55 46.16
N GLY A 162 7.91 -1.67 46.37
CA GLY A 162 6.96 -2.33 45.47
C GLY A 162 6.95 -3.87 45.56
N ARG A 163 7.66 -4.45 46.54
CA ARG A 163 7.75 -5.91 46.71
C ARG A 163 6.57 -6.43 47.54
N PRO A 164 5.91 -7.52 47.13
CA PRO A 164 4.84 -8.12 47.92
C PRO A 164 5.42 -8.82 49.15
N VAL A 165 4.96 -8.40 50.33
CA VAL A 165 5.22 -9.03 51.62
C VAL A 165 4.04 -9.95 51.93
N LYS A 166 4.25 -11.26 51.80
CA LYS A 166 3.26 -12.27 52.17
C LYS A 166 3.22 -12.38 53.70
N SER A 167 2.04 -12.25 54.29
CA SER A 167 1.83 -12.57 55.70
C SER A 167 1.94 -14.09 55.89
N SER A 168 3.09 -14.59 56.34
CA SER A 168 3.16 -15.94 56.87
C SER A 168 2.36 -15.98 58.17
N LYS A 169 1.33 -16.83 58.25
CA LYS A 169 0.57 -17.06 59.49
C LYS A 169 1.56 -17.35 60.64
N PRO A 170 1.39 -16.73 61.83
CA PRO A 170 2.20 -17.09 62.99
C PRO A 170 1.91 -18.55 63.35
N SER A 171 2.95 -19.36 63.50
CA SER A 171 2.87 -20.73 64.01
C SER A 171 2.26 -20.72 65.40
N ALA A 172 1.06 -21.30 65.54
CA ALA A 172 0.43 -21.52 66.83
C ALA A 172 1.13 -22.67 67.56
N ASP A 173 2.28 -22.39 68.17
CA ASP A 173 2.85 -23.18 69.26
C ASP A 173 2.96 -22.26 70.48
N SER A 174 1.97 -22.34 71.38
CA SER A 174 1.99 -21.84 72.76
C SER A 174 1.01 -22.66 73.59
#